data_AF-A0A8C4QZ93-F1
#
_entry.id   AF-A0A8C4QZ93-F1
#
_cell.length_a   1.000
_cell.length_b   1.000
_cell.length_c   1.000
_cell.angle_alpha   90.00
_cell.angle_beta   90.00
_cell.angle_gamma   90.00
#
_symmetry.space_group_name_H-M   'P 1'
#
loop_
_entity.id
_entity.type
_entity.pdbx_description
1 polymer ?
#
loop_
_entity_poly.entity_id
_entity_poly.type
_entity_poly.pdbx_seq_one_letter_code
_entity_poly.pdbx_strand_id
1 'polypeptide(L)'
;MSDYEDAGKSVLPWLNEAEKVVNTLMSTPLAATVVDLQKQLDETKNLQEDIITHKQSVDRLCSTGNDLLAVEREASPNHEDIRSSLDGISQRYNALNSNVAQHEDKLQMMLERSASIEEGLEEVLRWLENMEMEDSDFPLMSENVEQMMSKNAALGKDLERRRSQLVSMRKNIENFATTADPKTVETLRKKLHQAEEKLNLMDSNFDARNETLSLVVKKLAVVENSIRKLESVLGPDGELILPLDGSAVIDYNSHDKVLEELKRLAEELSALEPSPARDQMLAKVNSKAQDIEKLQRRLKEREAQVASCQKRVDEFRTMVESLKQWLSVTENRVPVTSRAGSEALQEHRQLVASLLTEWESKGALVNDMKEHTKEMEELLISVLFAGTMADSPLDSDAAVNVNGHSVNKELASIQGDVEGVCTRYEAIGKTLNTRWGEMDMALQQTQAVVEKSDSLIKWLAGKQAEVATWNGVLWEIGAMKAEADRHKIVLMDIEDNAGRVHDLQTQLLDLLQQNRNSAEAAKWKQMLNDIEEKWSFVTQSARERQNDLEESCALLEKFQTAEGQLSQWLMEKQLLMSVLGPLSIDPNMLDNQKQQVQVCSSFLAPHLF
;
A
#
# COMPACT_ATOMS: atom_id res chain seq x y z
N MET A 1 71.37 -13.05 -111.62
CA MET A 1 72.51 -12.57 -110.80
C MET A 1 72.34 -11.09 -110.50
N SER A 2 72.13 -10.24 -111.51
CA SER A 2 71.81 -8.80 -111.32
C SER A 2 70.66 -8.53 -110.34
N ASP A 3 69.51 -9.22 -110.47
CA ASP A 3 68.35 -8.97 -109.62
C ASP A 3 68.52 -9.44 -108.16
N TYR A 4 69.40 -10.42 -107.93
CA TYR A 4 69.77 -10.90 -106.59
C TYR A 4 70.74 -9.92 -105.91
N GLU A 5 71.75 -9.46 -106.64
CA GLU A 5 72.70 -8.45 -106.14
C GLU A 5 72.03 -7.11 -105.85
N ASP A 6 71.06 -6.70 -106.68
CA ASP A 6 70.33 -5.44 -106.49
C ASP A 6 69.40 -5.50 -105.26
N ALA A 7 68.67 -6.61 -105.07
CA ALA A 7 67.89 -6.85 -103.87
C ALA A 7 68.78 -6.93 -102.60
N GLY A 8 69.98 -7.53 -102.71
CA GLY A 8 70.95 -7.64 -101.61
C GLY A 8 71.52 -6.29 -101.19
N LYS A 9 71.79 -5.38 -102.14
CA LYS A 9 72.25 -4.00 -101.87
C LYS A 9 71.24 -3.17 -101.09
N SER A 10 69.96 -3.50 -101.16
CA SER A 10 68.92 -2.82 -100.39
C SER A 10 68.71 -3.43 -99.00
N VAL A 11 68.70 -4.77 -98.88
CA VAL A 11 68.33 -5.46 -97.63
C VAL A 11 69.48 -5.57 -96.63
N LEU A 12 70.71 -5.84 -97.08
CA LEU A 12 71.85 -6.06 -96.17
C LEU A 12 72.26 -4.83 -95.35
N PRO A 13 72.30 -3.60 -95.91
CA PRO A 13 72.61 -2.41 -95.11
C PRO A 13 71.55 -2.16 -94.04
N TRP A 14 70.27 -2.33 -94.38
CA TRP A 14 69.16 -2.21 -93.43
C TRP A 14 69.26 -3.25 -92.32
N LEU A 15 69.46 -4.53 -92.66
CA LEU A 15 69.55 -5.63 -91.68
C LEU A 15 70.69 -5.40 -90.69
N ASN A 16 71.86 -4.93 -91.16
CA ASN A 16 72.99 -4.58 -90.30
C ASN A 16 72.67 -3.42 -89.34
N GLU A 17 71.92 -2.42 -89.81
CA GLU A 17 71.58 -1.26 -88.98
C GLU A 17 70.48 -1.60 -87.97
N ALA A 18 69.43 -2.30 -88.40
CA ALA A 18 68.37 -2.77 -87.53
C ALA A 18 68.90 -3.70 -86.42
N GLU A 19 69.86 -4.59 -86.74
CA GLU A 19 70.54 -5.42 -85.72
C GLU A 19 71.35 -4.60 -84.72
N LYS A 20 72.03 -3.52 -85.14
CA LYS A 20 72.71 -2.62 -84.19
C LYS A 20 71.70 -1.92 -83.29
N VAL A 21 70.57 -1.47 -83.84
CA VAL A 21 69.50 -0.85 -83.06
C VAL A 21 68.94 -1.84 -82.04
N VAL A 22 68.63 -3.09 -82.45
CA VAL A 22 68.15 -4.14 -81.52
C VAL A 22 69.18 -4.49 -80.46
N ASN A 23 70.46 -4.63 -80.81
CA ASN A 23 71.52 -4.90 -79.82
C ASN A 23 71.65 -3.75 -78.82
N THR A 24 71.45 -2.51 -79.27
CA THR A 24 71.43 -1.33 -78.40
C THR A 24 70.21 -1.36 -77.49
N LEU A 25 69.00 -1.60 -78.03
CA LEU A 25 67.76 -1.70 -77.25
C LEU A 25 67.83 -2.83 -76.21
N MET A 26 68.30 -4.02 -76.58
CA MET A 26 68.46 -5.17 -75.69
C MET A 26 69.51 -4.98 -74.59
N SER A 27 70.48 -4.10 -74.82
CA SER A 27 71.50 -3.73 -73.83
C SER A 27 71.11 -2.50 -73.01
N THR A 28 70.05 -1.79 -73.40
CA THR A 28 69.56 -0.61 -72.69
C THR A 28 68.74 -1.08 -71.50
N PRO A 29 69.06 -0.63 -70.27
CA PRO A 29 68.23 -0.94 -69.12
C PRO A 29 66.81 -0.41 -69.32
N LEU A 30 65.83 -1.19 -68.83
CA LEU A 30 64.42 -0.82 -68.86
C LEU A 30 64.24 0.51 -68.12
N ALA A 31 63.48 1.43 -68.71
CA ALA A 31 63.45 2.81 -68.25
C ALA A 31 62.77 3.00 -66.89
N ALA A 32 63.09 4.13 -66.25
CA ALA A 32 62.82 4.37 -64.84
C ALA A 32 61.41 4.91 -64.50
N THR A 33 60.58 5.24 -65.49
CA THR A 33 59.21 5.74 -65.25
C THR A 33 58.23 5.11 -66.21
N VAL A 34 56.94 5.06 -65.87
CA VAL A 34 55.88 4.57 -66.78
C VAL A 34 55.88 5.33 -68.10
N VAL A 35 56.17 6.64 -68.06
CA VAL A 35 56.29 7.48 -69.25
C VAL A 35 57.49 7.08 -70.11
N ASP A 36 58.64 6.81 -69.47
CA ASP A 36 59.84 6.39 -70.20
C ASP A 36 59.75 4.93 -70.69
N LEU A 37 59.05 4.04 -69.97
CA LEU A 37 58.75 2.67 -70.40
C LEU A 37 57.79 2.68 -71.60
N GLN A 38 56.78 3.55 -71.59
CA GLN A 38 55.90 3.77 -72.74
C GLN A 38 56.71 4.24 -73.95
N LYS A 39 57.66 5.16 -73.75
CA LYS A 39 58.55 5.62 -74.81
C LYS A 39 59.43 4.50 -75.37
N GLN A 40 60.03 3.66 -74.52
CA GLN A 40 60.80 2.49 -74.97
C GLN A 40 59.94 1.47 -75.73
N LEU A 41 58.68 1.29 -75.32
CA LEU A 41 57.71 0.45 -76.02
C LEU A 41 57.37 1.03 -77.40
N ASP A 42 57.15 2.34 -77.50
CA ASP A 42 56.87 3.03 -78.76
C ASP A 42 58.08 2.95 -79.72
N GLU A 43 59.31 3.12 -79.21
CA GLU A 43 60.55 2.94 -79.97
C GLU A 43 60.72 1.49 -80.47
N THR A 44 60.38 0.50 -79.64
CA THR A 44 60.40 -0.93 -80.01
C THR A 44 59.32 -1.23 -81.06
N LYS A 45 58.12 -0.65 -80.95
CA LYS A 45 57.02 -0.79 -81.92
C LYS A 45 57.36 -0.16 -83.27
N ASN A 46 58.00 1.00 -83.28
CA ASN A 46 58.48 1.62 -84.51
C ASN A 46 59.50 0.72 -85.23
N LEU A 47 60.39 0.07 -84.47
CA LEU A 47 61.34 -0.89 -85.03
C LEU A 47 60.65 -2.17 -85.51
N GLN A 48 59.63 -2.64 -84.80
CA GLN A 48 58.80 -3.78 -85.21
C GLN A 48 58.08 -3.47 -86.53
N GLU A 49 57.55 -2.25 -86.70
CA GLU A 49 56.93 -1.78 -87.94
C GLU A 49 57.96 -1.71 -89.08
N ASP A 50 59.16 -1.18 -88.82
CA ASP A 50 60.26 -1.15 -89.79
C ASP A 50 60.68 -2.58 -90.25
N ILE A 51 60.74 -3.54 -89.33
CA ILE A 51 61.00 -4.96 -89.63
C ILE A 51 59.89 -5.58 -90.48
N ILE A 52 58.63 -5.22 -90.22
CA ILE A 52 57.48 -5.71 -90.99
C ILE A 52 57.49 -5.13 -92.41
N THR A 53 57.78 -3.84 -92.58
CA THR A 53 57.82 -3.19 -93.91
C THR A 53 58.92 -3.76 -94.81
N HIS A 54 60.06 -4.14 -94.23
CA HIS A 54 61.16 -4.77 -94.98
C HIS A 54 60.96 -6.28 -95.24
N LYS A 55 59.92 -6.90 -94.66
CA LYS A 55 59.61 -8.34 -94.86
C LYS A 55 59.50 -8.70 -96.33
N GLN A 56 58.73 -7.93 -97.10
CA GLN A 56 58.53 -8.21 -98.53
C GLN A 56 59.84 -8.09 -99.32
N SER A 57 60.74 -7.18 -98.94
CA SER A 57 62.05 -7.01 -99.58
C SER A 57 63.00 -8.17 -99.25
N VAL A 58 62.96 -8.68 -98.01
CA VAL A 58 63.70 -9.87 -97.59
C VAL A 58 63.17 -11.12 -98.29
N ASP A 59 61.85 -11.31 -98.33
CA ASP A 59 61.19 -12.42 -99.01
C ASP A 59 61.50 -12.40 -100.52
N ARG A 60 61.53 -11.20 -101.12
CA ARG A 60 61.92 -11.02 -102.53
C ARG A 60 63.38 -11.38 -102.77
N LEU A 61 64.30 -10.97 -101.88
CA LEU A 61 65.72 -11.35 -101.96
C LEU A 61 65.91 -12.87 -101.83
N CYS A 62 65.19 -13.50 -100.90
CA CYS A 62 65.20 -14.95 -100.75
C CYS A 62 64.61 -15.65 -101.98
N SER A 63 63.52 -15.14 -102.55
CA SER A 63 62.92 -15.68 -103.78
C SER A 63 63.87 -15.56 -104.97
N THR A 64 64.40 -14.37 -105.26
CA THR A 64 65.31 -14.17 -106.41
C THR A 64 66.63 -14.92 -106.25
N GLY A 65 67.10 -15.10 -105.01
CA GLY A 65 68.25 -15.94 -104.70
C GLY A 65 67.97 -17.44 -104.89
N ASN A 66 66.81 -17.93 -104.46
CA ASN A 66 66.39 -19.31 -104.69
C ASN A 66 66.16 -19.61 -106.18
N ASP A 67 65.57 -18.67 -106.92
CA ASP A 67 65.42 -18.77 -108.38
C ASP A 67 66.78 -18.82 -109.08
N LEU A 68 67.78 -18.10 -108.55
CA LEU A 68 69.16 -18.14 -109.05
C LEU A 68 69.84 -19.49 -108.77
N LEU A 69 69.67 -20.02 -107.55
CA LEU A 69 70.18 -21.33 -107.16
C LEU A 69 69.58 -22.45 -108.04
N ALA A 70 68.31 -22.34 -108.43
CA ALA A 70 67.66 -23.31 -109.32
C ALA A 70 68.24 -23.34 -110.75
N VAL A 71 68.89 -22.26 -111.20
CA VAL A 71 69.49 -22.13 -112.53
C VAL A 71 70.98 -22.50 -112.54
N GLU A 72 71.67 -22.36 -111.40
CA GLU A 72 73.11 -22.64 -111.25
C GLU A 72 73.35 -24.14 -110.94
N ARG A 73 74.44 -24.76 -111.43
CA ARG A 73 74.71 -26.19 -111.14
C ARG A 73 75.10 -26.35 -109.66
N GLU A 74 74.48 -27.28 -108.94
CA GLU A 74 74.70 -27.55 -107.51
C GLU A 74 76.17 -27.73 -107.08
N ALA A 75 77.07 -28.09 -108.01
CA ALA A 75 78.50 -28.29 -107.75
C ALA A 75 79.38 -27.02 -107.94
N SER A 76 78.77 -25.84 -108.13
CA SER A 76 79.49 -24.56 -108.23
C SER A 76 79.79 -23.99 -106.85
N PRO A 77 81.00 -23.47 -106.56
CA PRO A 77 81.32 -22.79 -105.31
C PRO A 77 80.33 -21.65 -104.97
N ASN A 78 79.91 -20.91 -105.99
CA ASN A 78 78.93 -19.83 -105.85
C ASN A 78 77.54 -20.32 -105.36
N HIS A 79 77.17 -21.56 -105.64
CA HIS A 79 75.87 -22.11 -105.26
C HIS A 79 75.78 -22.35 -103.73
N GLU A 80 76.88 -22.79 -103.11
CA GLU A 80 76.95 -22.98 -101.65
C GLU A 80 77.04 -21.63 -100.92
N ASP A 81 77.80 -20.68 -101.46
CA ASP A 81 77.95 -19.33 -100.92
C ASP A 81 76.62 -18.54 -100.93
N ILE A 82 75.86 -18.61 -102.02
CA ILE A 82 74.56 -17.93 -102.16
C ILE A 82 73.52 -18.57 -101.23
N ARG A 83 73.50 -19.90 -101.11
CA ARG A 83 72.63 -20.61 -100.17
C ARG A 83 72.95 -20.24 -98.72
N SER A 84 74.23 -20.27 -98.33
CA SER A 84 74.65 -19.87 -96.97
C SER A 84 74.31 -18.41 -96.68
N SER A 85 74.39 -17.53 -97.68
CA SER A 85 73.99 -16.13 -97.55
C SER A 85 72.49 -15.96 -97.33
N LEU A 86 71.64 -16.68 -98.07
CA LEU A 86 70.18 -16.65 -97.91
C LEU A 86 69.73 -17.23 -96.57
N ASP A 87 70.30 -18.36 -96.16
CA ASP A 87 70.04 -18.99 -94.86
C ASP A 87 70.48 -18.05 -93.72
N GLY A 88 71.64 -17.41 -93.87
CA GLY A 88 72.15 -16.41 -92.93
C GLY A 88 71.26 -15.18 -92.82
N ILE A 89 70.79 -14.61 -93.94
CA ILE A 89 69.87 -13.47 -93.95
C ILE A 89 68.52 -13.84 -93.32
N SER A 90 67.98 -15.02 -93.65
CA SER A 90 66.70 -15.49 -93.10
C SER A 90 66.80 -15.74 -91.60
N GLN A 91 67.87 -16.37 -91.12
CA GLN A 91 68.10 -16.60 -89.69
C GLN A 91 68.25 -15.27 -88.94
N ARG A 92 69.02 -14.32 -89.48
CA ARG A 92 69.22 -12.99 -88.92
C ARG A 92 67.92 -12.20 -88.83
N TYR A 93 67.13 -12.15 -89.90
CA TYR A 93 65.82 -11.52 -89.91
C TYR A 93 64.86 -12.14 -88.88
N ASN A 94 64.79 -13.47 -88.83
CA ASN A 94 63.93 -14.17 -87.87
C ASN A 94 64.38 -13.96 -86.42
N ALA A 95 65.68 -13.96 -86.16
CA ALA A 95 66.25 -13.65 -84.85
C ALA A 95 65.95 -12.19 -84.44
N LEU A 96 66.11 -11.24 -85.36
CA LEU A 96 65.76 -9.83 -85.17
C LEU A 96 64.28 -9.68 -84.79
N ASN A 97 63.37 -10.25 -85.59
CA ASN A 97 61.93 -10.20 -85.35
C ASN A 97 61.52 -10.88 -84.03
N SER A 98 62.10 -12.05 -83.72
CA SER A 98 61.82 -12.74 -82.45
C SER A 98 62.34 -11.96 -81.24
N ASN A 99 63.50 -11.32 -81.37
CA ASN A 99 64.10 -10.52 -80.30
C ASN A 99 63.26 -9.27 -80.03
N VAL A 100 62.89 -8.51 -81.06
CA VAL A 100 62.05 -7.31 -80.90
C VAL A 100 60.68 -7.66 -80.35
N ALA A 101 60.02 -8.72 -80.84
CA ALA A 101 58.75 -9.18 -80.30
C ALA A 101 58.83 -9.60 -78.82
N GLN A 102 59.88 -10.33 -78.42
CA GLN A 102 60.08 -10.70 -77.01
C GLN A 102 60.39 -9.49 -76.11
N HIS A 103 61.09 -8.48 -76.64
CA HIS A 103 61.36 -7.24 -75.92
C HIS A 103 60.09 -6.40 -75.75
N GLU A 104 59.26 -6.32 -76.80
CA GLU A 104 57.95 -5.69 -76.79
C GLU A 104 57.02 -6.33 -75.76
N ASP A 105 56.87 -7.66 -75.77
CA ASP A 105 56.06 -8.39 -74.79
C ASP A 105 56.49 -8.12 -73.35
N LYS A 106 57.82 -8.11 -73.09
CA LYS A 106 58.36 -7.82 -71.76
C LYS A 106 58.09 -6.38 -71.32
N LEU A 107 58.26 -5.41 -72.21
CA LEU A 107 57.96 -4.00 -71.94
C LEU A 107 56.47 -3.79 -71.67
N GLN A 108 55.60 -4.40 -72.48
CA GLN A 108 54.15 -4.36 -72.33
C GLN A 108 53.70 -4.96 -70.99
N MET A 109 54.18 -6.16 -70.64
CA MET A 109 53.91 -6.79 -69.35
C MET A 109 54.41 -5.97 -68.16
N MET A 110 55.59 -5.36 -68.27
CA MET A 110 56.16 -4.51 -67.22
C MET A 110 55.37 -3.22 -67.04
N LEU A 111 54.93 -2.59 -68.14
CA LEU A 111 54.11 -1.39 -68.14
C LEU A 111 52.76 -1.67 -67.44
N GLU A 112 52.07 -2.74 -67.85
CA GLU A 112 50.80 -3.15 -67.25
C GLU A 112 50.94 -3.44 -65.75
N ARG A 113 52.03 -4.11 -65.36
CA ARG A 113 52.29 -4.44 -63.96
C ARG A 113 52.61 -3.20 -63.12
N SER A 114 53.42 -2.26 -63.63
CA SER A 114 53.74 -1.01 -62.94
C SER A 114 52.52 -0.12 -62.83
N ALA A 115 51.74 0.04 -63.92
CA ALA A 115 50.51 0.81 -63.92
C ALA A 115 49.49 0.25 -62.91
N SER A 116 49.33 -1.08 -62.85
CA SER A 116 48.44 -1.73 -61.88
C SER A 116 48.87 -1.50 -60.42
N ILE A 117 50.18 -1.48 -60.13
CA ILE A 117 50.71 -1.17 -58.80
C ILE A 117 50.49 0.31 -58.45
N GLU A 118 50.78 1.22 -59.39
CA GLU A 118 50.61 2.66 -59.18
C GLU A 118 49.14 3.03 -58.96
N GLU A 119 48.23 2.54 -59.82
CA GLU A 119 46.79 2.75 -59.70
C GLU A 119 46.27 2.20 -58.37
N GLY A 120 46.72 1.01 -57.98
CA GLY A 120 46.33 0.40 -56.71
C GLY A 120 46.82 1.20 -55.49
N LEU A 121 48.07 1.68 -55.50
CA LEU A 121 48.60 2.52 -54.42
C LEU A 121 47.91 3.87 -54.35
N GLU A 122 47.62 4.50 -55.49
CA GLU A 122 46.85 5.75 -55.56
C GLU A 122 45.41 5.56 -55.11
N GLU A 123 44.78 4.42 -55.39
CA GLU A 123 43.45 4.11 -54.88
C GLU A 123 43.45 4.05 -53.35
N VAL A 124 44.45 3.39 -52.74
CA VAL A 124 44.57 3.30 -51.29
C VAL A 124 44.91 4.66 -50.67
N LEU A 125 45.84 5.42 -51.24
CA LEU A 125 46.20 6.75 -50.76
C LEU A 125 45.04 7.73 -50.86
N ARG A 126 44.30 7.72 -51.97
CA ARG A 126 43.09 8.55 -52.15
C ARG A 126 41.99 8.14 -51.18
N TRP A 127 41.84 6.83 -50.90
CA TRP A 127 40.91 6.36 -49.88
C TRP A 127 41.32 6.86 -48.49
N LEU A 128 42.62 6.80 -48.14
CA LEU A 128 43.14 7.32 -46.88
C LEU A 128 42.96 8.84 -46.76
N GLU A 129 43.16 9.61 -47.82
CA GLU A 129 42.94 11.06 -47.83
C GLU A 129 41.45 11.42 -47.66
N ASN A 130 40.56 10.72 -48.37
CA ASN A 130 39.11 10.88 -48.18
C ASN A 130 38.70 10.51 -46.76
N MET A 131 39.31 9.46 -46.21
CA MET A 131 39.07 9.02 -44.84
C MET A 131 39.65 9.99 -43.82
N GLU A 132 40.82 10.60 -44.03
CA GLU A 132 41.36 11.67 -43.17
C GLU A 132 40.42 12.88 -43.15
N MET A 133 39.77 13.19 -44.27
CA MET A 133 38.73 14.22 -44.37
C MET A 133 37.41 13.79 -43.70
N GLU A 134 37.05 12.52 -43.77
CA GLU A 134 35.92 11.94 -43.02
C GLU A 134 36.27 11.68 -41.53
N ASP A 135 37.54 11.65 -41.14
CA ASP A 135 38.02 11.50 -39.75
C ASP A 135 37.81 12.81 -38.97
N SER A 136 37.72 13.94 -39.68
CA SER A 136 37.14 15.19 -39.14
C SER A 136 35.65 15.07 -38.80
N ASP A 137 34.95 14.10 -39.40
CA ASP A 137 33.50 13.84 -39.28
C ASP A 137 33.22 12.43 -38.71
N PHE A 138 34.21 11.88 -38.00
CA PHE A 138 34.25 10.49 -37.54
C PHE A 138 32.96 10.08 -36.78
N PRO A 139 32.56 8.78 -36.75
CA PRO A 139 31.36 8.25 -36.08
C PRO A 139 31.02 8.75 -34.66
N LEU A 140 31.95 9.39 -33.95
CA LEU A 140 31.65 10.16 -32.73
C LEU A 140 30.67 11.34 -32.97
N MET A 141 30.46 11.76 -34.22
CA MET A 141 29.43 12.71 -34.63
C MET A 141 28.03 12.07 -34.79
N SER A 142 27.94 10.72 -34.79
CA SER A 142 26.66 10.01 -34.97
C SER A 142 25.78 10.16 -33.74
N GLU A 143 24.51 10.53 -33.96
CA GLU A 143 23.48 10.64 -32.92
C GLU A 143 22.97 9.27 -32.41
N ASN A 144 23.56 8.13 -32.77
CA ASN A 144 23.10 6.82 -32.27
C ASN A 144 24.26 5.83 -32.06
N VAL A 145 24.37 5.30 -30.84
CA VAL A 145 25.38 4.30 -30.43
C VAL A 145 25.35 3.02 -31.27
N GLU A 146 24.17 2.52 -31.61
CA GLU A 146 24.05 1.32 -32.46
C GLU A 146 24.54 1.58 -33.88
N GLN A 147 24.20 2.76 -34.42
CA GLN A 147 24.65 3.19 -35.73
C GLN A 147 26.17 3.37 -35.77
N MET A 148 26.74 3.90 -34.69
CA MET A 148 28.18 4.07 -34.52
C MET A 148 28.92 2.73 -34.42
N MET A 149 28.39 1.76 -33.67
CA MET A 149 28.91 0.38 -33.64
C MET A 149 28.88 -0.25 -35.04
N SER A 150 27.78 -0.07 -35.78
CA SER A 150 27.66 -0.59 -37.15
C SER A 150 28.64 0.09 -38.12
N LYS A 151 28.83 1.42 -38.02
CA LYS A 151 29.79 2.16 -38.84
C LYS A 151 31.24 1.78 -38.52
N ASN A 152 31.60 1.66 -37.24
CA ASN A 152 32.93 1.18 -36.84
C ASN A 152 33.20 -0.25 -37.32
N ALA A 153 32.20 -1.14 -37.25
CA ALA A 153 32.35 -2.49 -37.78
C ALA A 153 32.59 -2.50 -39.30
N ALA A 154 31.98 -1.58 -40.05
CA ALA A 154 32.23 -1.42 -41.49
C ALA A 154 33.65 -0.88 -41.75
N LEU A 155 34.07 0.16 -41.03
CA LEU A 155 35.41 0.73 -41.14
C LEU A 155 36.51 -0.30 -40.81
N GLY A 156 36.30 -1.14 -39.80
CA GLY A 156 37.23 -2.23 -39.48
C GLY A 156 37.36 -3.27 -40.61
N LYS A 157 36.28 -3.57 -41.33
CA LYS A 157 36.35 -4.45 -42.52
C LYS A 157 37.10 -3.79 -43.67
N ASP A 158 36.90 -2.49 -43.86
CA ASP A 158 37.58 -1.73 -44.90
C ASP A 158 39.08 -1.61 -44.62
N LEU A 159 39.47 -1.33 -43.38
CA LEU A 159 40.87 -1.33 -42.94
C LEU A 159 41.55 -2.68 -43.22
N GLU A 160 40.90 -3.79 -42.88
CA GLU A 160 41.45 -5.14 -43.13
C GLU A 160 41.57 -5.44 -44.63
N ARG A 161 40.60 -5.00 -45.44
CA ARG A 161 40.66 -5.11 -46.90
C ARG A 161 41.84 -4.31 -47.47
N ARG A 162 42.02 -3.06 -47.04
CA ARG A 162 43.11 -2.18 -47.49
C ARG A 162 44.48 -2.70 -47.05
N ARG A 163 44.58 -3.23 -45.82
CA ARG A 163 45.76 -3.92 -45.31
C ARG A 163 46.15 -5.10 -46.21
N SER A 164 45.18 -5.94 -46.56
CA SER A 164 45.39 -7.06 -47.48
C SER A 164 45.83 -6.60 -48.88
N GLN A 165 45.29 -5.48 -49.38
CA GLN A 165 45.70 -4.89 -50.65
C GLN A 165 47.15 -4.39 -50.62
N LEU A 166 47.58 -3.69 -49.57
CA LEU A 166 48.97 -3.22 -49.43
C LEU A 166 49.96 -4.39 -49.30
N VAL A 167 49.60 -5.46 -48.58
CA VAL A 167 50.42 -6.69 -48.53
C VAL A 167 50.59 -7.31 -49.92
N SER A 168 49.54 -7.34 -50.73
CA SER A 168 49.60 -7.81 -52.11
C SER A 168 50.47 -6.91 -52.99
N MET A 169 50.31 -5.59 -52.88
CA MET A 169 51.12 -4.60 -53.62
C MET A 169 52.59 -4.69 -53.25
N ARG A 170 52.92 -4.85 -51.97
CA ARG A 170 54.28 -5.12 -51.49
C ARG A 170 54.88 -6.33 -52.19
N LYS A 171 54.17 -7.46 -52.23
CA LYS A 171 54.61 -8.66 -52.94
C LYS A 171 54.79 -8.41 -54.45
N ASN A 172 53.90 -7.63 -55.06
CA ASN A 172 53.99 -7.28 -56.47
C ASN A 172 55.18 -6.36 -56.77
N ILE A 173 55.49 -5.41 -55.90
CA ILE A 173 56.66 -4.52 -55.98
C ILE A 173 57.95 -5.33 -55.83
N GLU A 174 58.03 -6.26 -54.87
CA GLU A 174 59.21 -7.11 -54.71
C GLU A 174 59.43 -8.03 -55.91
N ASN A 175 58.36 -8.56 -56.50
CA ASN A 175 58.48 -9.32 -57.76
C ASN A 175 58.90 -8.42 -58.93
N PHE A 176 58.36 -7.20 -59.04
CA PHE A 176 58.71 -6.21 -60.06
C PHE A 176 60.18 -5.76 -59.94
N ALA A 177 60.70 -5.68 -58.71
CA ALA A 177 62.07 -5.29 -58.42
C ALA A 177 63.14 -6.22 -59.01
N THR A 178 62.78 -7.46 -59.35
CA THR A 178 63.72 -8.40 -59.99
C THR A 178 64.03 -8.08 -61.45
N THR A 179 63.19 -7.28 -62.11
CA THR A 179 63.25 -7.01 -63.55
C THR A 179 63.25 -5.53 -63.91
N ALA A 180 62.84 -4.65 -63.01
CA ALA A 180 62.71 -3.21 -63.24
C ALA A 180 63.92 -2.38 -62.77
N ASP A 181 63.97 -1.11 -63.20
CA ASP A 181 65.00 -0.16 -62.76
C ASP A 181 64.91 0.12 -61.25
N PRO A 182 66.06 0.19 -60.53
CA PRO A 182 66.10 0.44 -59.09
C PRO A 182 65.38 1.72 -58.64
N LYS A 183 65.39 2.78 -59.46
CA LYS A 183 64.81 4.09 -59.11
C LYS A 183 63.28 4.06 -59.15
N THR A 184 62.69 3.32 -60.09
CA THR A 184 61.23 3.08 -60.15
C THR A 184 60.78 2.31 -58.92
N VAL A 185 61.49 1.23 -58.60
CA VAL A 185 61.20 0.38 -57.44
C VAL A 185 61.29 1.18 -56.15
N GLU A 186 62.29 2.05 -56.01
CA GLU A 186 62.43 2.94 -54.85
C GLU A 186 61.27 3.93 -54.73
N THR A 187 60.81 4.48 -55.85
CA THR A 187 59.64 5.38 -55.89
C THR A 187 58.36 4.66 -55.47
N LEU A 188 58.12 3.45 -55.99
CA LEU A 188 56.97 2.62 -55.60
C LEU A 188 57.04 2.17 -54.14
N ARG A 189 58.24 1.79 -53.65
CA ARG A 189 58.45 1.46 -52.23
C ARG A 189 58.17 2.65 -51.33
N LYS A 190 58.56 3.86 -51.73
CA LYS A 190 58.27 5.08 -50.97
C LYS A 190 56.76 5.36 -50.89
N LYS A 191 56.04 5.26 -52.02
CA LYS A 191 54.56 5.39 -52.03
C LYS A 191 53.88 4.31 -51.18
N LEU A 192 54.32 3.06 -51.30
CA LEU A 192 53.85 1.95 -50.46
C LEU A 192 54.06 2.23 -48.98
N HIS A 193 55.27 2.68 -48.60
CA HIS A 193 55.57 2.99 -47.21
C HIS A 193 54.71 4.12 -46.66
N GLN A 194 54.48 5.17 -47.45
CA GLN A 194 53.57 6.26 -47.09
C GLN A 194 52.13 5.76 -46.86
N ALA A 195 51.63 4.87 -47.72
CA ALA A 195 50.31 4.28 -47.56
C ALA A 195 50.23 3.38 -46.30
N GLU A 196 51.27 2.59 -46.03
CA GLU A 196 51.36 1.74 -44.84
C GLU A 196 51.43 2.56 -43.54
N GLU A 197 52.21 3.64 -43.51
CA GLU A 197 52.34 4.52 -42.34
C GLU A 197 51.01 5.18 -41.99
N LYS A 198 50.32 5.76 -42.99
CA LYS A 198 48.99 6.35 -42.81
C LYS A 198 47.94 5.33 -42.37
N LEU A 199 47.94 4.13 -42.97
CA LEU A 199 47.02 3.06 -42.58
C LEU A 199 47.24 2.63 -41.12
N ASN A 200 48.49 2.48 -40.69
CA ASN A 200 48.81 2.11 -39.30
C ASN A 200 48.37 3.17 -38.28
N LEU A 201 48.49 4.45 -38.63
CA LEU A 201 48.00 5.54 -37.77
C LEU A 201 46.47 5.46 -37.62
N MET A 202 45.77 5.23 -38.73
CA MET A 202 44.31 5.07 -38.75
C MET A 202 43.86 3.83 -37.96
N ASP A 203 44.60 2.72 -38.05
CA ASP A 203 44.38 1.51 -37.25
C ASP A 203 44.51 1.80 -35.75
N SER A 204 45.57 2.49 -35.32
CA SER A 204 45.75 2.84 -33.91
C SER A 204 44.62 3.71 -33.36
N ASN A 205 44.14 4.66 -34.16
CA ASN A 205 43.02 5.52 -33.79
C ASN A 205 41.70 4.73 -33.73
N PHE A 206 41.48 3.82 -34.68
CA PHE A 206 40.33 2.92 -34.70
C PHE A 206 40.30 2.03 -33.45
N ASP A 207 41.42 1.41 -33.08
CA ASP A 207 41.50 0.50 -31.93
C ASP A 207 41.18 1.21 -30.61
N ALA A 208 41.77 2.38 -30.35
CA ALA A 208 41.51 3.16 -29.13
C ALA A 208 40.02 3.56 -29.01
N ARG A 209 39.40 3.96 -30.12
CA ARG A 209 37.98 4.34 -30.15
C ARG A 209 37.06 3.13 -29.97
N ASN A 210 37.40 2.00 -30.58
CA ASN A 210 36.62 0.76 -30.47
C ASN A 210 36.67 0.16 -29.06
N GLU A 211 37.81 0.26 -28.38
CA GLU A 211 37.96 -0.14 -26.97
C GLU A 211 37.05 0.70 -26.06
N THR A 212 37.02 2.03 -26.28
CA THR A 212 36.16 2.96 -25.55
C THR A 212 34.67 2.64 -25.75
N LEU A 213 34.22 2.44 -27.00
CA LEU A 213 32.83 2.10 -27.29
C LEU A 213 32.42 0.73 -26.73
N SER A 214 33.32 -0.25 -26.77
CA SER A 214 33.09 -1.57 -26.18
C SER A 214 32.89 -1.50 -24.67
N LEU A 215 33.70 -0.69 -23.97
CA LEU A 215 33.59 -0.50 -22.53
C LEU A 215 32.24 0.11 -22.14
N VAL A 216 31.80 1.15 -22.86
CA VAL A 216 30.55 1.84 -22.57
C VAL A 216 29.33 0.96 -22.83
N VAL A 217 29.30 0.22 -23.94
CA VAL A 217 28.21 -0.71 -24.26
C VAL A 217 28.08 -1.82 -23.21
N LYS A 218 29.22 -2.39 -22.77
CA LYS A 218 29.22 -3.42 -21.72
C LYS A 218 28.65 -2.89 -20.40
N LYS A 219 29.04 -1.67 -20.01
CA LYS A 219 28.58 -1.07 -18.76
C LYS A 219 27.11 -0.62 -18.82
N LEU A 220 26.63 -0.10 -19.96
CA LEU A 220 25.21 0.20 -20.18
C LEU A 220 24.33 -1.06 -20.04
N ALA A 221 24.79 -2.21 -20.55
CA ALA A 221 24.06 -3.47 -20.40
C ALA A 221 23.94 -3.94 -18.93
N VAL A 222 24.97 -3.71 -18.10
CA VAL A 222 24.93 -4.02 -16.67
C VAL A 222 23.90 -3.16 -15.94
N VAL A 223 23.86 -1.87 -16.26
CA VAL A 223 22.85 -0.93 -15.74
C VAL A 223 21.45 -1.36 -16.16
N GLU A 224 21.22 -1.61 -17.45
CA GLU A 224 19.90 -2.02 -17.97
C GLU A 224 19.40 -3.34 -17.36
N ASN A 225 20.31 -4.29 -17.12
CA ASN A 225 19.97 -5.55 -16.46
C ASN A 225 19.63 -5.34 -14.98
N SER A 226 20.34 -4.43 -14.31
CA SER A 226 20.06 -4.08 -12.92
C SER A 226 18.72 -3.35 -12.81
N ILE A 227 18.44 -2.37 -13.68
CA ILE A 227 17.14 -1.69 -13.77
C ILE A 227 16.02 -2.70 -14.01
N ARG A 228 16.17 -3.61 -14.97
CA ARG A 228 15.16 -4.65 -15.25
C ARG A 228 14.87 -5.55 -14.04
N LYS A 229 15.90 -5.89 -13.25
CA LYS A 229 15.71 -6.64 -12.00
C LYS A 229 14.93 -5.84 -10.96
N LEU A 230 15.18 -4.54 -10.87
CA LEU A 230 14.44 -3.66 -9.96
C LEU A 230 12.99 -3.49 -10.41
N GLU A 231 12.76 -3.19 -11.69
CA GLU A 231 11.43 -3.12 -12.29
C GLU A 231 10.65 -4.43 -12.12
N SER A 232 11.31 -5.60 -12.16
CA SER A 232 10.61 -6.88 -11.93
C SER A 232 10.16 -7.07 -10.47
N VAL A 233 10.83 -6.45 -9.50
CA VAL A 233 10.43 -6.47 -8.08
C VAL A 233 9.35 -5.42 -7.82
N LEU A 234 9.35 -4.33 -8.58
CA LEU A 234 8.49 -3.16 -8.40
C LEU A 234 7.25 -3.16 -9.34
N GLY A 235 7.15 -4.14 -10.26
CA GLY A 235 6.13 -4.19 -11.31
C GLY A 235 6.34 -3.14 -12.42
N PRO A 236 5.67 -3.28 -13.58
CA PRO A 236 5.83 -2.40 -14.75
C PRO A 236 5.45 -0.93 -14.49
N ASP A 237 4.65 -0.63 -13.46
CA ASP A 237 4.20 0.73 -13.10
C ASP A 237 4.91 1.32 -11.85
N GLY A 238 5.85 0.56 -11.26
CA GLY A 238 6.46 0.89 -9.97
C GLY A 238 5.46 0.77 -8.80
N GLU A 239 4.45 -0.09 -8.93
CA GLU A 239 3.54 -0.44 -7.84
C GLU A 239 4.27 -1.27 -6.80
N LEU A 240 4.73 -0.57 -5.78
CA LEU A 240 5.35 -1.16 -4.61
C LEU A 240 4.30 -1.86 -3.75
N ILE A 241 4.12 -3.15 -3.96
CA ILE A 241 3.34 -4.00 -3.06
C ILE A 241 4.28 -4.45 -1.93
N LEU A 242 4.56 -3.55 -0.99
CA LEU A 242 5.16 -3.95 0.29
C LEU A 242 4.06 -4.63 1.12
N PRO A 243 4.29 -5.85 1.63
CA PRO A 243 3.39 -6.44 2.61
C PRO A 243 3.39 -5.55 3.87
N LEU A 244 2.21 -5.32 4.46
CA LEU A 244 2.09 -4.52 5.70
C LEU A 244 2.94 -5.09 6.86
N ASP A 245 3.24 -6.39 6.83
CA ASP A 245 4.04 -7.06 7.86
C ASP A 245 5.55 -6.73 7.78
N GLY A 246 5.99 -5.93 6.81
CA GLY A 246 7.38 -5.51 6.66
C GLY A 246 8.33 -6.63 6.20
N SER A 247 7.81 -7.78 5.75
CA SER A 247 8.62 -8.94 5.36
C SER A 247 9.39 -8.77 4.05
N ALA A 248 8.98 -7.83 3.19
CA ALA A 248 9.70 -7.54 1.96
C ALA A 248 10.87 -6.58 2.22
N VAL A 249 12.03 -7.15 2.54
CA VAL A 249 13.29 -6.41 2.53
C VAL A 249 13.66 -6.15 1.07
N ILE A 250 13.30 -4.97 0.57
CA ILE A 250 13.89 -4.46 -0.67
C ILE A 250 15.36 -4.17 -0.37
N ASP A 251 16.28 -4.78 -1.11
CA ASP A 251 17.71 -4.56 -0.90
C ASP A 251 18.14 -3.18 -1.43
N TYR A 252 17.96 -2.14 -0.61
CA TYR A 252 18.36 -0.75 -0.91
C TYR A 252 19.82 -0.61 -1.30
N ASN A 253 20.68 -1.47 -0.75
CA ASN A 253 22.10 -1.45 -1.05
C ASN A 253 22.36 -1.75 -2.53
N SER A 254 21.44 -2.43 -3.21
CA SER A 254 21.53 -2.67 -4.65
C SER A 254 21.24 -1.41 -5.47
N HIS A 255 20.27 -0.57 -5.07
CA HIS A 255 19.94 0.68 -5.78
C HIS A 255 21.06 1.71 -5.66
N ASP A 256 21.60 1.89 -4.45
CA ASP A 256 22.69 2.85 -4.19
C ASP A 256 23.95 2.46 -4.97
N LYS A 257 24.28 1.16 -5.03
CA LYS A 257 25.40 0.67 -5.86
C LYS A 257 25.20 0.97 -7.35
N VAL A 258 24.00 0.78 -7.89
CA VAL A 258 23.72 1.07 -9.31
C VAL A 258 23.80 2.58 -9.58
N LEU A 259 23.31 3.41 -8.65
CA LEU A 259 23.43 4.87 -8.76
C LEU A 259 24.89 5.35 -8.69
N GLU A 260 25.70 4.75 -7.81
CA GLU A 260 27.15 5.01 -7.76
C GLU A 260 27.85 4.59 -9.06
N GLU A 261 27.51 3.42 -9.62
CA GLU A 261 28.06 2.98 -10.91
C GLU A 261 27.68 3.92 -12.05
N LEU A 262 26.44 4.43 -12.08
CA LEU A 262 25.98 5.41 -13.06
C LEU A 262 26.70 6.75 -12.95
N LYS A 263 26.91 7.25 -11.73
CA LYS A 263 27.65 8.50 -11.49
C LYS A 263 29.11 8.36 -11.94
N ARG A 264 29.76 7.25 -11.59
CA ARG A 264 31.12 6.93 -12.06
C ARG A 264 31.19 6.85 -13.59
N LEU A 265 30.20 6.21 -14.22
CA LEU A 265 30.09 6.12 -15.68
C LEU A 265 29.95 7.50 -16.33
N ALA A 266 29.15 8.39 -15.74
CA ALA A 266 29.00 9.75 -16.22
C ALA A 266 30.31 10.54 -16.11
N GLU A 267 31.08 10.36 -15.03
CA GLU A 267 32.41 10.95 -14.86
C GLU A 267 33.41 10.43 -15.90
N GLU A 268 33.49 9.11 -16.09
CA GLU A 268 34.36 8.50 -17.10
C GLU A 268 34.01 8.96 -18.52
N LEU A 269 32.72 9.05 -18.85
CA LEU A 269 32.26 9.58 -20.13
C LEU A 269 32.55 11.07 -20.29
N SER A 270 32.50 11.85 -19.21
CA SER A 270 32.82 13.30 -19.24
C SER A 270 34.31 13.56 -19.46
N ALA A 271 35.17 12.61 -19.11
CA ALA A 271 36.62 12.71 -19.31
C ALA A 271 37.08 12.41 -20.75
N LEU A 272 36.20 11.87 -21.60
CA LEU A 272 36.45 11.66 -23.02
C LEU A 272 36.37 12.98 -23.81
N GLU A 273 37.00 13.03 -24.99
CA GLU A 273 36.92 14.21 -25.85
C GLU A 273 35.47 14.55 -26.24
N PRO A 274 35.12 15.86 -26.30
CA PRO A 274 33.76 16.29 -26.62
C PRO A 274 33.28 15.79 -27.98
N SER A 275 32.15 15.09 -28.01
CA SER A 275 31.50 14.64 -29.25
C SER A 275 30.00 14.43 -29.06
N PRO A 276 29.18 14.56 -30.12
CA PRO A 276 27.73 14.29 -30.08
C PRO A 276 27.38 12.89 -29.53
N ALA A 277 28.20 11.90 -29.87
CA ALA A 277 28.14 10.53 -29.36
C ALA A 277 28.28 10.46 -27.84
N ARG A 278 29.33 11.08 -27.31
CA ARG A 278 29.61 11.16 -25.87
C ARG A 278 28.44 11.85 -25.17
N ASP A 279 27.96 12.97 -25.71
CA ASP A 279 26.82 13.71 -25.16
C ASP A 279 25.54 12.88 -25.10
N GLN A 280 25.24 12.13 -26.16
CA GLN A 280 24.08 11.24 -26.17
C GLN A 280 24.21 10.13 -25.12
N MET A 281 25.37 9.49 -25.02
CA MET A 281 25.61 8.44 -24.02
C MET A 281 25.53 8.99 -22.60
N LEU A 282 26.10 10.17 -22.36
CA LEU A 282 26.02 10.88 -21.10
C LEU A 282 24.56 11.23 -20.75
N ALA A 283 23.77 11.68 -21.72
CA ALA A 283 22.34 11.93 -21.54
C ALA A 283 21.56 10.66 -21.18
N LYS A 284 21.85 9.51 -21.81
CA LYS A 284 21.24 8.22 -21.46
C LYS A 284 21.61 7.78 -20.04
N VAL A 285 22.89 7.84 -19.68
CA VAL A 285 23.38 7.50 -18.34
C VAL A 285 22.73 8.40 -17.28
N ASN A 286 22.69 9.70 -17.51
CA ASN A 286 22.04 10.67 -16.61
C ASN A 286 20.53 10.47 -16.51
N SER A 287 19.85 10.18 -17.62
CA SER A 287 18.42 9.85 -17.62
C SER A 287 18.14 8.61 -16.76
N LYS A 288 18.94 7.55 -16.90
CA LYS A 288 18.80 6.35 -16.07
C LYS A 288 19.11 6.61 -14.59
N ALA A 289 20.10 7.45 -14.30
CA ALA A 289 20.39 7.87 -12.92
C ALA A 289 19.19 8.61 -12.30
N GLN A 290 18.57 9.53 -13.06
CA GLN A 290 17.36 10.23 -12.62
C GLN A 290 16.16 9.29 -12.41
N ASP A 291 15.98 8.28 -13.27
CA ASP A 291 14.92 7.28 -13.11
C ASP A 291 15.10 6.50 -11.79
N ILE A 292 16.33 6.06 -11.48
CA ILE A 292 16.64 5.36 -10.23
C ILE A 292 16.43 6.27 -9.02
N GLU A 293 16.87 7.52 -9.07
CA GLU A 293 16.63 8.49 -7.98
C GLU A 293 15.13 8.75 -7.77
N LYS A 294 14.32 8.76 -8.84
CA LYS A 294 12.86 8.87 -8.76
C LYS A 294 12.23 7.64 -8.13
N LEU A 295 12.67 6.44 -8.50
CA LEU A 295 12.23 5.18 -7.90
C LEU A 295 12.60 5.13 -6.40
N GLN A 296 13.84 5.47 -6.03
CA GLN A 296 14.26 5.53 -4.63
C GLN A 296 13.40 6.49 -3.79
N ARG A 297 13.03 7.67 -4.33
CA ARG A 297 12.14 8.60 -3.65
C ARG A 297 10.74 8.01 -3.43
N ARG A 298 10.12 7.46 -4.48
CA ARG A 298 8.81 6.79 -4.37
C ARG A 298 8.83 5.67 -3.32
N LEU A 299 9.94 4.94 -3.27
CA LEU A 299 10.08 3.76 -2.42
C LEU A 299 10.26 4.16 -0.95
N LYS A 300 11.10 5.17 -0.65
CA LYS A 300 11.19 5.78 0.69
C LYS A 300 9.85 6.38 1.15
N GLU A 301 9.10 7.00 0.25
CA GLU A 301 7.78 7.54 0.56
C GLU A 301 6.78 6.42 0.91
N ARG A 302 6.78 5.31 0.15
CA ARG A 302 5.98 4.13 0.46
C ARG A 302 6.36 3.46 1.77
N GLU A 303 7.65 3.34 2.09
CA GLU A 303 8.09 2.87 3.41
C GLU A 303 7.57 3.75 4.55
N ALA A 304 7.67 5.07 4.40
CA ALA A 304 7.17 6.00 5.40
C ALA A 304 5.64 5.87 5.59
N GLN A 305 4.89 5.66 4.50
CA GLN A 305 3.46 5.39 4.55
C GLN A 305 3.13 4.07 5.25
N VAL A 306 3.84 2.97 4.94
CA VAL A 306 3.67 1.67 5.60
C VAL A 306 4.02 1.77 7.09
N ALA A 307 5.13 2.40 7.45
CA ALA A 307 5.53 2.61 8.85
C ALA A 307 4.50 3.46 9.62
N SER A 308 3.97 4.51 8.99
CA SER A 308 2.89 5.34 9.57
C SER A 308 1.60 4.54 9.74
N CYS A 309 1.24 3.68 8.79
CA CYS A 309 0.07 2.81 8.87
C CYS A 309 0.23 1.80 10.02
N GLN A 310 1.37 1.12 10.08
CA GLN A 310 1.68 0.13 11.13
C GLN A 310 1.64 0.76 12.53
N LYS A 311 2.23 1.95 12.71
CA LYS A 311 2.17 2.67 13.99
C LYS A 311 0.74 2.92 14.44
N ARG A 312 -0.15 3.30 13.53
CA ARG A 312 -1.56 3.55 13.83
C ARG A 312 -2.33 2.27 14.17
N VAL A 313 -2.04 1.16 13.48
CA VAL A 313 -2.57 -0.17 13.83
C VAL A 313 -2.16 -0.56 15.24
N ASP A 314 -0.90 -0.34 15.63
CA ASP A 314 -0.40 -0.68 16.96
C ASP A 314 -1.02 0.19 18.07
N GLU A 315 -1.17 1.50 17.83
CA GLU A 315 -1.86 2.44 18.73
C GLU A 315 -3.32 2.01 18.95
N PHE A 316 -4.03 1.71 17.88
CA PHE A 316 -5.40 1.18 17.93
C PHE A 316 -5.50 -0.12 18.71
N ARG A 317 -4.64 -1.09 18.41
CA ARG A 317 -4.65 -2.41 19.10
C ARG A 317 -4.45 -2.24 20.60
N THR A 318 -3.60 -1.30 21.00
CA THR A 318 -3.38 -0.95 22.42
C THR A 318 -4.63 -0.36 23.06
N MET A 319 -5.35 0.54 22.37
CA MET A 319 -6.62 1.11 22.84
C MET A 319 -7.72 0.05 22.99
N VAL A 320 -7.87 -0.83 21.99
CA VAL A 320 -8.83 -1.94 22.00
C VAL A 320 -8.57 -2.86 23.20
N GLU A 321 -7.31 -3.25 23.42
CA GLU A 321 -6.97 -4.16 24.52
C GLU A 321 -7.22 -3.53 25.90
N SER A 322 -6.88 -2.24 26.05
CA SER A 322 -7.17 -1.46 27.25
C SER A 322 -8.67 -1.41 27.57
N LEU A 323 -9.52 -1.18 26.54
CA LEU A 323 -10.97 -1.20 26.69
C LEU A 323 -11.51 -2.60 26.99
N LYS A 324 -11.02 -3.65 26.31
CA LYS A 324 -11.42 -5.05 26.56
C LYS A 324 -11.11 -5.47 27.99
N GLN A 325 -9.94 -5.08 28.51
CA GLN A 325 -9.53 -5.37 29.88
C GLN A 325 -10.41 -4.63 30.88
N TRP A 326 -10.65 -3.33 30.68
CA TRP A 326 -11.53 -2.54 31.53
C TRP A 326 -12.97 -3.08 31.53
N LEU A 327 -13.53 -3.42 30.36
CA LEU A 327 -14.87 -4.00 30.24
C LEU A 327 -14.98 -5.28 31.06
N SER A 328 -14.00 -6.18 30.94
CA SER A 328 -14.00 -7.45 31.67
C SER A 328 -13.90 -7.26 33.19
N VAL A 329 -13.13 -6.27 33.65
CA VAL A 329 -13.06 -5.92 35.09
C VAL A 329 -14.38 -5.32 35.58
N THR A 330 -14.97 -4.40 34.81
CA THR A 330 -16.21 -3.73 35.16
C THR A 330 -17.39 -4.70 35.19
N GLU A 331 -17.51 -5.57 34.19
CA GLU A 331 -18.51 -6.65 34.13
C GLU A 331 -18.50 -7.52 35.39
N ASN A 332 -17.31 -7.86 35.90
CA ASN A 332 -17.15 -8.66 37.13
C ASN A 332 -17.42 -7.86 38.42
N ARG A 333 -17.31 -6.53 38.40
CA ARG A 333 -17.59 -5.65 39.55
C ARG A 333 -19.07 -5.31 39.68
N VAL A 334 -19.90 -5.55 38.65
CA VAL A 334 -21.33 -5.25 38.73
C VAL A 334 -21.98 -6.12 39.80
N PRO A 335 -22.54 -5.54 40.87
CA PRO A 335 -23.19 -6.30 41.92
C PRO A 335 -24.40 -7.06 41.37
N VAL A 336 -24.51 -8.33 41.74
CA VAL A 336 -25.71 -9.12 41.47
C VAL A 336 -26.82 -8.58 42.35
N THR A 337 -27.98 -8.25 41.77
CA THR A 337 -29.19 -7.94 42.54
C THR A 337 -29.61 -9.18 43.33
N SER A 338 -29.12 -9.26 44.56
CA SER A 338 -29.61 -10.19 45.57
C SER A 338 -30.47 -9.42 46.56
N ARG A 339 -31.36 -10.17 47.23
CA ARG A 339 -32.18 -9.70 48.35
C ARG A 339 -31.25 -9.23 49.47
N ALA A 340 -31.04 -7.92 49.57
CA ALA A 340 -30.05 -7.28 50.42
C ALA A 340 -30.71 -6.19 51.28
N GLY A 341 -30.18 -6.01 52.49
CA GLY A 341 -30.61 -4.95 53.40
C GLY A 341 -30.42 -3.54 52.84
N SER A 342 -31.04 -2.53 53.47
CA SER A 342 -30.91 -1.14 53.00
C SER A 342 -29.47 -0.64 53.03
N GLU A 343 -28.67 -1.02 54.02
CA GLU A 343 -27.23 -0.66 54.06
C GLU A 343 -26.45 -1.27 52.88
N ALA A 344 -26.61 -2.58 52.64
CA ALA A 344 -25.96 -3.26 51.52
C ALA A 344 -26.46 -2.76 50.15
N LEU A 345 -27.75 -2.44 50.01
CA LEU A 345 -28.31 -1.80 48.81
C LEU A 345 -27.72 -0.41 48.57
N GLN A 346 -27.48 0.36 49.64
CA GLN A 346 -26.86 1.67 49.56
C GLN A 346 -25.39 1.59 49.14
N GLU A 347 -24.63 0.64 49.70
CA GLU A 347 -23.24 0.37 49.28
C GLU A 347 -23.17 -0.05 47.81
N HIS A 348 -24.01 -1.00 47.39
CA HIS A 348 -24.08 -1.42 46.00
C HIS A 348 -24.50 -0.28 45.06
N ARG A 349 -25.43 0.58 45.48
CA ARG A 349 -25.83 1.75 44.69
C ARG A 349 -24.68 2.74 44.53
N GLN A 350 -23.90 2.99 45.57
CA GLN A 350 -22.71 3.83 45.49
C GLN A 350 -21.64 3.23 44.57
N LEU A 351 -21.41 1.92 44.66
CA LEU A 351 -20.52 1.22 43.75
C LEU A 351 -20.99 1.35 42.29
N VAL A 352 -22.26 1.08 42.00
CA VAL A 352 -22.81 1.22 40.64
C VAL A 352 -22.73 2.68 40.16
N ALA A 353 -22.96 3.66 41.02
CA ALA A 353 -22.78 5.08 40.68
C ALA A 353 -21.32 5.39 40.31
N SER A 354 -20.33 4.88 41.05
CA SER A 354 -18.92 5.03 40.69
C SER A 354 -18.58 4.35 39.36
N LEU A 355 -19.15 3.17 39.10
CA LEU A 355 -18.97 2.45 37.83
C LEU A 355 -19.61 3.18 36.65
N LEU A 356 -20.74 3.87 36.86
CA LEU A 356 -21.34 4.74 35.85
C LEU A 356 -20.43 5.91 35.51
N THR A 357 -19.83 6.56 36.50
CA THR A 357 -18.84 7.63 36.27
C THR A 357 -17.60 7.11 35.55
N GLU A 358 -17.09 5.93 35.92
CA GLU A 358 -16.00 5.26 35.19
C GLU A 358 -16.41 4.99 33.74
N TRP A 359 -17.61 4.45 33.50
CA TRP A 359 -18.15 4.18 32.16
C TRP A 359 -18.25 5.46 31.31
N GLU A 360 -18.82 6.53 31.85
CA GLU A 360 -18.91 7.83 31.16
C GLU A 360 -17.52 8.35 30.76
N SER A 361 -16.51 8.20 31.64
CA SER A 361 -15.14 8.61 31.36
C SER A 361 -14.49 7.83 30.19
N LYS A 362 -14.92 6.60 29.94
CA LYS A 362 -14.42 5.76 28.82
C LYS A 362 -15.08 6.08 27.49
N GLY A 363 -16.14 6.88 27.47
CA GLY A 363 -16.82 7.29 26.24
C GLY A 363 -15.90 8.01 25.26
N ALA A 364 -14.98 8.84 25.75
CA ALA A 364 -13.97 9.50 24.90
C ALA A 364 -13.07 8.47 24.18
N LEU A 365 -12.53 7.50 24.92
CA LEU A 365 -11.66 6.46 24.37
C LEU A 365 -12.38 5.56 23.34
N VAL A 366 -13.68 5.30 23.54
CA VAL A 366 -14.50 4.56 22.57
C VAL A 366 -14.71 5.37 21.28
N ASN A 367 -14.87 6.70 21.39
CA ASN A 367 -14.97 7.57 20.22
C ASN A 367 -13.63 7.67 19.49
N ASP A 368 -12.52 7.84 20.21
CA ASP A 368 -11.16 7.86 19.64
C ASP A 368 -10.89 6.55 18.86
N MET A 369 -11.30 5.40 19.40
CA MET A 369 -11.19 4.10 18.72
C MET A 369 -12.02 4.05 17.41
N LYS A 370 -13.24 4.61 17.41
CA LYS A 370 -14.07 4.69 16.20
C LYS A 370 -13.46 5.62 15.15
N GLU A 371 -12.94 6.76 15.58
CA GLU A 371 -12.25 7.72 14.72
C GLU A 371 -11.00 7.07 14.11
N HIS A 372 -10.13 6.46 14.93
CA HIS A 372 -8.97 5.72 14.46
C HIS A 372 -9.29 4.64 13.44
N THR A 373 -10.45 3.97 13.55
CA THR A 373 -10.89 2.95 12.58
C THR A 373 -11.20 3.56 11.23
N LYS A 374 -12.01 4.64 11.20
CA LYS A 374 -12.33 5.37 9.97
C LYS A 374 -11.08 5.94 9.32
N GLU A 375 -10.23 6.49 10.14
CA GLU A 375 -9.01 7.17 9.74
C GLU A 375 -7.97 6.13 9.24
N MET A 376 -8.03 4.88 9.71
CA MET A 376 -7.27 3.75 9.16
C MET A 376 -7.87 3.21 7.88
N GLU A 377 -9.21 3.15 7.75
CA GLU A 377 -9.89 2.83 6.48
C GLU A 377 -9.44 3.79 5.37
N GLU A 378 -9.42 5.10 5.65
CA GLU A 378 -8.93 6.12 4.72
C GLU A 378 -7.45 5.91 4.35
N LEU A 379 -6.59 5.58 5.33
CA LEU A 379 -5.18 5.30 5.05
C LEU A 379 -4.99 4.01 4.25
N LEU A 380 -5.68 2.92 4.59
CA LEU A 380 -5.58 1.65 3.88
C LEU A 380 -6.07 1.79 2.44
N ILE A 381 -7.15 2.55 2.22
CA ILE A 381 -7.59 2.94 0.87
C ILE A 381 -6.48 3.72 0.16
N SER A 382 -5.86 4.71 0.80
CA SER A 382 -4.77 5.46 0.16
C SER A 382 -3.55 4.58 -0.18
N VAL A 383 -3.16 3.66 0.70
CA VAL A 383 -2.04 2.74 0.46
C VAL A 383 -2.36 1.77 -0.68
N LEU A 384 -3.60 1.28 -0.75
CA LEU A 384 -4.07 0.37 -1.80
C LEU A 384 -4.26 1.07 -3.17
N PHE A 385 -4.71 2.33 -3.18
CA PHE A 385 -5.12 3.03 -4.41
C PHE A 385 -4.17 4.16 -4.86
N ALA A 386 -3.08 4.45 -4.13
CA ALA A 386 -2.09 5.46 -4.53
C ALA A 386 -1.27 5.11 -5.80
N GLY A 387 -1.67 4.07 -6.56
CA GLY A 387 -1.12 3.73 -7.88
C GLY A 387 -2.03 4.11 -9.06
N THR A 388 -3.34 4.27 -8.86
CA THR A 388 -4.34 4.27 -9.95
C THR A 388 -4.74 5.67 -10.45
N MET A 389 -3.82 6.64 -10.45
CA MET A 389 -4.07 7.95 -11.04
C MET A 389 -2.90 8.40 -11.91
N ALA A 390 -2.82 7.84 -13.12
CA ALA A 390 -2.50 8.56 -14.37
C ALA A 390 -2.52 7.59 -15.56
N ASP A 391 -3.50 7.78 -16.46
CA ASP A 391 -3.46 7.35 -17.87
C ASP A 391 -3.32 5.85 -18.21
N SER A 392 -4.29 5.01 -17.81
CA SER A 392 -4.89 3.96 -18.67
C SER A 392 -5.99 3.16 -17.94
N PRO A 393 -7.04 2.70 -18.63
CA PRO A 393 -8.02 1.78 -18.05
C PRO A 393 -7.40 0.38 -18.04
N LEU A 394 -6.89 -0.05 -16.88
CA LEU A 394 -6.42 -1.43 -16.68
C LEU A 394 -7.45 -2.23 -15.88
N ASP A 395 -7.69 -3.45 -16.38
CA ASP A 395 -8.58 -4.48 -15.81
C ASP A 395 -8.33 -4.69 -14.32
N SER A 396 -9.42 -4.65 -13.56
CA SER A 396 -9.46 -4.59 -12.09
C SER A 396 -9.00 -5.85 -11.34
N ASP A 397 -8.62 -6.92 -12.04
CA ASP A 397 -8.54 -8.25 -11.43
C ASP A 397 -7.13 -8.69 -11.02
N ALA A 398 -6.06 -8.04 -11.51
CA ALA A 398 -4.68 -8.50 -11.24
C ALA A 398 -4.04 -7.90 -9.97
N ALA A 399 -4.40 -6.67 -9.57
CA ALA A 399 -3.84 -5.99 -8.40
C ALA A 399 -4.39 -6.50 -7.05
N VAL A 400 -5.45 -7.33 -7.08
CA VAL A 400 -6.24 -7.73 -5.90
C VAL A 400 -5.64 -8.94 -5.16
N ASN A 401 -4.73 -9.69 -5.77
CA ASN A 401 -4.66 -11.13 -5.45
C ASN A 401 -3.74 -11.54 -4.28
N VAL A 402 -2.90 -10.66 -3.72
CA VAL A 402 -2.07 -11.02 -2.53
C VAL A 402 -2.14 -9.98 -1.41
N ASN A 403 -1.93 -8.68 -1.71
CA ASN A 403 -2.01 -7.63 -0.69
C ASN A 403 -3.44 -7.20 -0.35
N GLY A 404 -4.36 -7.17 -1.32
CA GLY A 404 -5.77 -6.86 -1.08
C GLY A 404 -6.40 -7.83 -0.09
N HIS A 405 -6.06 -9.11 -0.17
CA HIS A 405 -6.58 -10.14 0.75
C HIS A 405 -6.07 -9.97 2.19
N SER A 406 -4.78 -9.68 2.39
CA SER A 406 -4.22 -9.45 3.72
C SER A 406 -4.76 -8.17 4.36
N VAL A 407 -4.82 -7.08 3.59
CA VAL A 407 -5.34 -5.78 4.06
C VAL A 407 -6.83 -5.87 4.39
N ASN A 408 -7.63 -6.50 3.52
CA ASN A 408 -9.05 -6.69 3.77
C ASN A 408 -9.30 -7.57 5.01
N LYS A 409 -8.43 -8.55 5.28
CA LYS A 409 -8.51 -9.38 6.47
C LYS A 409 -8.17 -8.60 7.75
N GLU A 410 -7.13 -7.77 7.74
CA GLU A 410 -6.81 -6.89 8.88
C GLU A 410 -7.92 -5.88 9.12
N LEU A 411 -8.45 -5.27 8.06
CA LEU A 411 -9.55 -4.31 8.18
C LEU A 411 -10.81 -4.96 8.76
N ALA A 412 -11.18 -6.14 8.28
CA ALA A 412 -12.30 -6.90 8.84
C ALA A 412 -12.07 -7.27 10.31
N SER A 413 -10.84 -7.59 10.70
CA SER A 413 -10.48 -7.86 12.10
C SER A 413 -10.63 -6.61 12.98
N ILE A 414 -10.15 -5.45 12.51
CA ILE A 414 -10.24 -4.15 13.19
C ILE A 414 -11.72 -3.76 13.36
N GLN A 415 -12.52 -3.87 12.31
CA GLN A 415 -13.96 -3.59 12.35
C GLN A 415 -14.68 -4.51 13.34
N GLY A 416 -14.37 -5.81 13.33
CA GLY A 416 -14.93 -6.77 14.28
C GLY A 416 -14.55 -6.45 15.74
N ASP A 417 -13.32 -6.02 15.99
CA ASP A 417 -12.87 -5.61 17.32
C ASP A 417 -13.60 -4.35 17.81
N VAL A 418 -13.76 -3.34 16.95
CA VAL A 418 -14.52 -2.11 17.27
C VAL A 418 -15.98 -2.41 17.55
N GLU A 419 -16.63 -3.20 16.70
CA GLU A 419 -18.02 -3.59 16.88
C GLU A 419 -18.21 -4.37 18.19
N GLY A 420 -17.31 -5.31 18.49
CA GLY A 420 -17.31 -6.09 19.71
C GLY A 420 -17.15 -5.23 20.97
N VAL A 421 -16.18 -4.30 20.98
CA VAL A 421 -15.96 -3.39 22.12
C VAL A 421 -17.12 -2.41 22.28
N CYS A 422 -17.64 -1.82 21.20
CA CYS A 422 -18.77 -0.89 21.26
C CYS A 422 -20.02 -1.58 21.80
N THR A 423 -20.33 -2.79 21.31
CA THR A 423 -21.49 -3.56 21.75
C THR A 423 -21.41 -3.87 23.24
N ARG A 424 -20.23 -4.31 23.74
CA ARG A 424 -20.02 -4.56 25.17
C ARG A 424 -20.10 -3.29 26.01
N TYR A 425 -19.52 -2.18 25.53
CA TYR A 425 -19.59 -0.87 26.19
C TYR A 425 -21.02 -0.36 26.34
N GLU A 426 -21.86 -0.50 25.31
CA GLU A 426 -23.27 -0.14 25.39
C GLU A 426 -24.05 -1.09 26.31
N ALA A 427 -23.76 -2.38 26.26
CA ALA A 427 -24.41 -3.39 27.11
C ALA A 427 -24.11 -3.18 28.60
N ILE A 428 -22.86 -2.87 28.96
CA ILE A 428 -22.50 -2.58 30.36
C ILE A 428 -23.15 -1.28 30.83
N GLY A 429 -23.20 -0.23 29.99
CA GLY A 429 -23.88 1.02 30.32
C GLY A 429 -25.38 0.83 30.59
N LYS A 430 -26.07 0.03 29.76
CA LYS A 430 -27.47 -0.35 30.01
C LYS A 430 -27.62 -1.12 31.32
N THR A 431 -26.75 -2.10 31.54
CA THR A 431 -26.78 -2.93 32.76
C THR A 431 -26.59 -2.08 34.01
N LEU A 432 -25.60 -1.18 34.03
CA LEU A 432 -25.32 -0.30 35.16
C LEU A 432 -26.51 0.63 35.46
N ASN A 433 -27.11 1.25 34.44
CA ASN A 433 -28.27 2.12 34.63
C ASN A 433 -29.48 1.35 35.17
N THR A 434 -29.78 0.18 34.62
CA THR A 434 -30.88 -0.68 35.12
C THR A 434 -30.64 -1.05 36.58
N ARG A 435 -29.42 -1.51 36.91
CA ARG A 435 -29.06 -1.91 38.29
C ARG A 435 -29.16 -0.75 39.27
N TRP A 436 -28.69 0.43 38.87
CA TRP A 436 -28.81 1.63 39.71
C TRP A 436 -30.27 1.96 39.98
N GLY A 437 -31.13 1.95 38.95
CA GLY A 437 -32.56 2.22 39.07
C GLY A 437 -33.28 1.21 39.96
N GLU A 438 -32.98 -0.09 39.82
CA GLU A 438 -33.51 -1.14 40.68
C GLU A 438 -33.15 -0.90 42.16
N MET A 439 -31.90 -0.54 42.45
CA MET A 439 -31.43 -0.27 43.82
C MET A 439 -32.03 1.00 44.40
N ASP A 440 -32.08 2.09 43.64
CA ASP A 440 -32.67 3.36 44.08
C ASP A 440 -34.17 3.20 44.38
N MET A 441 -34.90 2.51 43.50
CA MET A 441 -36.32 2.22 43.71
C MET A 441 -36.56 1.37 44.96
N ALA A 442 -35.76 0.31 45.17
CA ALA A 442 -35.89 -0.55 46.35
C ALA A 442 -35.61 0.21 47.66
N LEU A 443 -34.60 1.09 47.65
CA LEU A 443 -34.29 1.96 48.79
C LEU A 443 -35.42 2.95 49.07
N GLN A 444 -35.96 3.62 48.05
CA GLN A 444 -37.09 4.54 48.19
C GLN A 444 -38.34 3.84 48.72
N GLN A 445 -38.65 2.64 48.23
CA GLN A 445 -39.77 1.84 48.73
C GLN A 445 -39.60 1.48 50.21
N THR A 446 -38.41 0.99 50.60
CA THR A 446 -38.11 0.64 51.99
C THR A 446 -38.24 1.86 52.91
N GLN A 447 -37.70 3.01 52.50
CA GLN A 447 -37.79 4.26 53.25
C GLN A 447 -39.25 4.73 53.40
N ALA A 448 -40.03 4.68 52.32
CA ALA A 448 -41.43 5.10 52.33
C ALA A 448 -42.29 4.24 53.27
N VAL A 449 -42.06 2.92 53.32
CA VAL A 449 -42.78 2.02 54.25
C VAL A 449 -42.41 2.34 55.69
N VAL A 450 -41.13 2.57 55.99
CA VAL A 450 -40.65 2.94 57.33
C VAL A 450 -41.28 4.26 57.80
N GLU A 451 -41.26 5.30 56.95
CA GLU A 451 -41.82 6.62 57.29
C GLU A 451 -43.34 6.57 57.52
N LYS A 452 -44.07 5.86 56.65
CA LYS A 452 -45.52 5.67 56.81
C LYS A 452 -45.84 4.89 58.08
N SER A 453 -45.04 3.88 58.41
CA SER A 453 -45.19 3.08 59.63
C SER A 453 -44.92 3.92 60.89
N ASP A 454 -43.86 4.72 60.91
CA ASP A 454 -43.56 5.65 62.01
C ASP A 454 -44.69 6.67 62.21
N SER A 455 -45.25 7.20 61.13
CA SER A 455 -46.39 8.12 61.17
C SER A 455 -47.64 7.45 61.77
N LEU A 456 -47.94 6.22 61.36
CA LEU A 456 -49.05 5.44 61.91
C LEU A 456 -48.84 5.13 63.40
N ILE A 457 -47.63 4.69 63.80
CA ILE A 457 -47.30 4.40 65.20
C ILE A 457 -47.50 5.66 66.06
N LYS A 458 -47.07 6.83 65.59
CA LYS A 458 -47.30 8.10 66.29
C LYS A 458 -48.78 8.44 66.42
N TRP A 459 -49.56 8.24 65.37
CA TRP A 459 -51.02 8.44 65.41
C TRP A 459 -51.68 7.48 66.41
N LEU A 460 -51.31 6.19 66.39
CA LEU A 460 -51.79 5.19 67.34
C LEU A 460 -51.43 5.54 68.79
N ALA A 461 -50.21 6.02 69.03
CA ALA A 461 -49.80 6.49 70.35
C ALA A 461 -50.63 7.70 70.82
N GLY A 462 -50.95 8.63 69.91
CA GLY A 462 -51.85 9.74 70.20
C GLY A 462 -53.26 9.28 70.57
N LYS A 463 -53.82 8.33 69.81
CA LYS A 463 -55.13 7.72 70.11
C LYS A 463 -55.12 6.92 71.40
N GLN A 464 -54.05 6.21 71.70
CA GLN A 464 -53.86 5.50 72.96
C GLN A 464 -53.89 6.46 74.15
N ALA A 465 -53.22 7.61 74.03
CA ALA A 465 -53.28 8.66 75.03
C ALA A 465 -54.68 9.27 75.15
N GLU A 466 -55.37 9.50 74.03
CA GLU A 466 -56.77 9.99 74.03
C GLU A 466 -57.68 9.02 74.79
N VAL A 467 -57.65 7.73 74.47
CA VAL A 467 -58.49 6.70 75.11
C VAL A 467 -58.17 6.55 76.61
N ALA A 468 -56.90 6.71 77.01
CA ALA A 468 -56.50 6.64 78.41
C ALA A 468 -57.09 7.76 79.29
N THR A 469 -57.58 8.85 78.69
CA THR A 469 -58.22 9.97 79.43
C THR A 469 -59.69 9.74 79.76
N TRP A 470 -60.31 8.66 79.26
CA TRP A 470 -61.76 8.42 79.32
C TRP A 470 -62.30 8.00 80.71
N ASN A 471 -61.56 8.24 81.78
CA ASN A 471 -61.81 7.75 83.15
C ASN A 471 -62.85 8.59 83.94
N GLY A 472 -63.69 9.38 83.26
CA GLY A 472 -64.69 10.22 83.89
C GLY A 472 -65.91 9.42 84.37
N VAL A 473 -66.26 9.57 85.66
CA VAL A 473 -67.54 9.09 86.20
C VAL A 473 -68.62 10.13 85.89
N LEU A 474 -69.58 9.74 85.07
CA LEU A 474 -70.76 10.54 84.73
C LEU A 474 -71.99 9.91 85.39
N TRP A 475 -72.83 10.73 86.02
CA TRP A 475 -74.04 10.28 86.71
C TRP A 475 -75.33 10.84 86.08
N GLU A 476 -75.22 11.81 85.16
CA GLU A 476 -76.34 12.38 84.42
C GLU A 476 -76.51 11.70 83.06
N ILE A 477 -77.73 11.23 82.76
CA ILE A 477 -78.05 10.52 81.51
C ILE A 477 -77.76 11.34 80.25
N GLY A 478 -78.04 12.64 80.26
CA GLY A 478 -77.83 13.51 79.10
C GLY A 478 -76.35 13.69 78.77
N ALA A 479 -75.53 13.88 79.81
CA ALA A 479 -74.07 13.96 79.68
C ALA A 479 -73.47 12.62 79.24
N MET A 480 -73.98 11.49 79.74
CA MET A 480 -73.50 10.15 79.36
C MET A 480 -73.83 9.81 77.91
N LYS A 481 -75.03 10.16 77.41
CA LYS A 481 -75.40 10.01 76.00
C LYS A 481 -74.54 10.89 75.08
N ALA A 482 -74.32 12.14 75.48
CA ALA A 482 -73.45 13.05 74.71
C ALA A 482 -72.01 12.51 74.61
N GLU A 483 -71.47 11.91 75.68
CA GLU A 483 -70.15 11.28 75.63
C GLU A 483 -70.15 10.00 74.76
N ALA A 484 -71.21 9.19 74.80
CA ALA A 484 -71.35 8.01 73.94
C ALA A 484 -71.41 8.40 72.45
N ASP A 485 -72.13 9.46 72.10
CA ASP A 485 -72.16 10.00 70.74
C ASP A 485 -70.78 10.53 70.31
N ARG A 486 -70.06 11.19 71.23
CA ARG A 486 -68.69 11.68 70.99
C ARG A 486 -67.72 10.51 70.76
N HIS A 487 -67.80 9.45 71.57
CA HIS A 487 -66.97 8.26 71.45
C HIS A 487 -67.24 7.47 70.18
N LYS A 488 -68.49 7.42 69.72
CA LYS A 488 -68.85 6.80 68.44
C LYS A 488 -68.12 7.43 67.26
N ILE A 489 -67.94 8.75 67.27
CA ILE A 489 -67.15 9.47 66.25
C ILE A 489 -65.67 9.06 66.31
N VAL A 490 -65.10 8.94 67.51
CA VAL A 490 -63.71 8.49 67.68
C VAL A 490 -63.54 7.03 67.25
N LEU A 491 -64.51 6.17 67.52
CA LEU A 491 -64.51 4.77 67.08
C LEU A 491 -64.54 4.67 65.55
N MET A 492 -65.36 5.50 64.89
CA MET A 492 -65.39 5.57 63.42
C MET A 492 -64.03 6.02 62.85
N ASP A 493 -63.40 7.06 63.41
CA ASP A 493 -62.04 7.49 63.00
C ASP A 493 -61.00 6.37 63.20
N ILE A 494 -61.11 5.59 64.28
CA ILE A 494 -60.27 4.40 64.48
C ILE A 494 -60.52 3.38 63.37
N GLU A 495 -61.78 3.01 63.12
CA GLU A 495 -62.14 1.98 62.14
C GLU A 495 -61.81 2.36 60.69
N ASP A 496 -61.93 3.64 60.33
CA ASP A 496 -61.52 4.17 59.01
C ASP A 496 -60.01 3.99 58.75
N ASN A 497 -59.19 3.91 59.81
CA ASN A 497 -57.76 3.67 59.72
C ASN A 497 -57.38 2.17 59.63
N ALA A 498 -58.34 1.23 59.70
CA ALA A 498 -58.05 -0.20 59.68
C ALA A 498 -57.36 -0.66 58.38
N GLY A 499 -57.77 -0.12 57.24
CA GLY A 499 -57.12 -0.40 55.96
C GLY A 499 -55.65 0.02 55.94
N ARG A 500 -55.36 1.22 56.47
CA ARG A 500 -53.99 1.75 56.57
C ARG A 500 -53.10 0.89 57.48
N VAL A 501 -53.65 0.38 58.58
CA VAL A 501 -52.95 -0.55 59.49
C VAL A 501 -52.61 -1.85 58.77
N HIS A 502 -53.59 -2.45 58.10
CA HIS A 502 -53.41 -3.71 57.38
C HIS A 502 -52.41 -3.60 56.22
N ASP A 503 -52.50 -2.54 55.42
CA ASP A 503 -51.61 -2.29 54.29
C ASP A 503 -50.14 -2.14 54.73
N LEU A 504 -49.90 -1.44 55.85
CA LEU A 504 -48.55 -1.25 56.36
C LEU A 504 -48.01 -2.51 57.05
N GLN A 505 -48.84 -3.28 57.75
CA GLN A 505 -48.44 -4.60 58.26
C GLN A 505 -48.02 -5.54 57.12
N THR A 506 -48.79 -5.56 56.02
CA THR A 506 -48.46 -6.38 54.84
C THR A 506 -47.15 -5.94 54.21
N GLN A 507 -46.96 -4.63 53.97
CA GLN A 507 -45.71 -4.09 53.41
C GLN A 507 -44.49 -4.37 54.31
N LEU A 508 -44.63 -4.28 55.64
CA LEU A 508 -43.56 -4.62 56.58
C LEU A 508 -43.24 -6.13 56.58
N LEU A 509 -44.25 -7.00 56.47
CA LEU A 509 -44.05 -8.45 56.33
C LEU A 509 -43.34 -8.80 55.02
N ASP A 510 -43.70 -8.15 53.92
CA ASP A 510 -43.05 -8.32 52.62
C ASP A 510 -41.57 -7.90 52.69
N LEU A 511 -41.26 -6.76 53.30
CA LEU A 511 -39.88 -6.33 53.52
C LEU A 511 -39.09 -7.33 54.38
N LEU A 512 -39.70 -7.87 55.42
CA LEU A 512 -39.09 -8.90 56.27
C LEU A 512 -38.87 -10.21 55.52
N GLN A 513 -39.79 -10.61 54.65
CA GLN A 513 -39.64 -11.80 53.82
C GLN A 513 -38.53 -11.62 52.79
N GLN A 514 -38.44 -10.43 52.20
CA GLN A 514 -37.43 -10.10 51.22
C GLN A 514 -36.05 -9.96 51.86
N ASN A 515 -35.92 -9.42 53.08
CA ASN A 515 -34.62 -9.14 53.71
C ASN A 515 -34.48 -9.79 55.11
N ARG A 516 -34.68 -11.11 55.20
CA ARG A 516 -34.67 -11.86 56.47
C ARG A 516 -33.40 -11.74 57.30
N ASN A 517 -32.26 -11.53 56.66
CA ASN A 517 -30.93 -11.52 57.31
C ASN A 517 -30.41 -10.10 57.55
N SER A 518 -31.24 -9.08 57.34
CA SER A 518 -30.86 -7.67 57.48
C SER A 518 -30.82 -7.22 58.94
N ALA A 519 -29.94 -6.27 59.28
CA ALA A 519 -29.94 -5.63 60.60
C ALA A 519 -31.27 -4.87 60.87
N GLU A 520 -31.88 -4.34 59.82
CA GLU A 520 -33.13 -3.60 59.82
C GLU A 520 -34.36 -4.51 60.01
N ALA A 521 -34.21 -5.83 59.84
CA ALA A 521 -35.30 -6.78 60.08
C ALA A 521 -35.74 -6.75 61.55
N ALA A 522 -34.82 -6.48 62.50
CA ALA A 522 -35.19 -6.28 63.90
C ALA A 522 -36.08 -5.05 64.08
N LYS A 523 -35.73 -3.94 63.40
CA LYS A 523 -36.50 -2.69 63.42
C LYS A 523 -37.90 -2.87 62.83
N TRP A 524 -38.03 -3.51 61.67
CA TRP A 524 -39.35 -3.72 61.06
C TRP A 524 -40.24 -4.66 61.87
N LYS A 525 -39.66 -5.70 62.49
CA LYS A 525 -40.40 -6.55 63.46
C LYS A 525 -40.89 -5.73 64.65
N GLN A 526 -40.06 -4.86 65.19
CA GLN A 526 -40.45 -3.97 66.28
C GLN A 526 -41.61 -3.05 65.86
N MET A 527 -41.51 -2.41 64.69
CA MET A 527 -42.59 -1.55 64.16
C MET A 527 -43.90 -2.33 63.98
N LEU A 528 -43.83 -3.57 63.49
CA LEU A 528 -45.01 -4.41 63.31
C LEU A 528 -45.67 -4.75 64.66
N ASN A 529 -44.87 -5.15 65.66
CA ASN A 529 -45.36 -5.38 67.02
C ASN A 529 -45.96 -4.11 67.63
N ASP A 530 -45.30 -2.96 67.45
CA ASP A 530 -45.77 -1.67 67.94
C ASP A 530 -47.12 -1.27 67.33
N ILE A 531 -47.32 -1.54 66.03
CA ILE A 531 -48.60 -1.31 65.35
C ILE A 531 -49.66 -2.26 65.90
N GLU A 532 -49.36 -3.56 66.00
CA GLU A 532 -50.30 -4.59 66.45
C GLU A 532 -50.76 -4.35 67.90
N GLU A 533 -49.82 -4.12 68.82
CA GLU A 533 -50.10 -3.88 70.24
C GLU A 533 -50.96 -2.62 70.43
N LYS A 534 -50.55 -1.49 69.84
CA LYS A 534 -51.26 -0.22 70.02
C LYS A 534 -52.61 -0.21 69.32
N TRP A 535 -52.71 -0.79 68.12
CA TRP A 535 -53.99 -0.92 67.42
C TRP A 535 -54.97 -1.80 68.19
N SER A 536 -54.53 -2.96 68.69
CA SER A 536 -55.36 -3.84 69.51
C SER A 536 -55.82 -3.14 70.78
N PHE A 537 -54.92 -2.44 71.47
CA PHE A 537 -55.26 -1.69 72.68
C PHE A 537 -56.29 -0.59 72.42
N VAL A 538 -56.03 0.29 71.44
CA VAL A 538 -56.91 1.41 71.09
C VAL A 538 -58.29 0.92 70.67
N THR A 539 -58.35 -0.09 69.80
CA THR A 539 -59.62 -0.64 69.29
C THR A 539 -60.42 -1.33 70.39
N GLN A 540 -59.77 -2.15 71.22
CA GLN A 540 -60.43 -2.87 72.31
C GLN A 540 -60.97 -1.89 73.36
N SER A 541 -60.10 -1.02 73.86
CA SER A 541 -60.45 -0.02 74.88
C SER A 541 -61.55 0.92 74.39
N ALA A 542 -61.52 1.29 73.10
CA ALA A 542 -62.55 2.14 72.53
C ALA A 542 -63.93 1.45 72.46
N ARG A 543 -63.95 0.18 72.04
CA ARG A 543 -65.19 -0.61 72.00
C ARG A 543 -65.74 -0.92 73.37
N GLU A 544 -64.88 -1.31 74.31
CA GLU A 544 -65.27 -1.56 75.71
C GLU A 544 -65.90 -0.31 76.32
N ARG A 545 -65.25 0.86 76.19
CA ARG A 545 -65.82 2.11 76.72
C ARG A 545 -67.13 2.50 76.04
N GLN A 546 -67.26 2.29 74.73
CA GLN A 546 -68.52 2.54 74.01
C GLN A 546 -69.64 1.65 74.55
N ASN A 547 -69.38 0.34 74.70
CA ASN A 547 -70.34 -0.62 75.24
C ASN A 547 -70.73 -0.26 76.68
N ASP A 548 -69.76 0.07 77.53
CA ASP A 548 -70.00 0.45 78.92
C ASP A 548 -70.89 1.70 79.03
N LEU A 549 -70.66 2.70 78.17
CA LEU A 549 -71.48 3.92 78.12
C LEU A 549 -72.90 3.64 77.65
N GLU A 550 -73.08 2.80 76.63
CA GLU A 550 -74.39 2.42 76.11
C GLU A 550 -75.18 1.59 77.14
N GLU A 551 -74.54 0.62 77.79
CA GLU A 551 -75.14 -0.18 78.86
C GLU A 551 -75.51 0.69 80.07
N SER A 552 -74.62 1.58 80.49
CA SER A 552 -74.87 2.50 81.60
C SER A 552 -76.01 3.47 81.28
N CYS A 553 -76.07 4.00 80.04
CA CYS A 553 -77.20 4.82 79.58
C CYS A 553 -78.51 4.04 79.66
N ALA A 554 -78.54 2.81 79.16
CA ALA A 554 -79.73 1.96 79.18
C ALA A 554 -80.18 1.63 80.62
N LEU A 555 -79.24 1.43 81.54
CA LEU A 555 -79.54 1.24 82.97
C LEU A 555 -80.10 2.51 83.61
N LEU A 556 -79.50 3.68 83.34
CA LEU A 556 -80.00 4.97 83.82
C LEU A 556 -81.40 5.30 83.26
N GLU A 557 -81.68 4.96 82.00
CA GLU A 557 -83.03 5.09 81.42
C GLU A 557 -84.06 4.25 82.17
N LYS A 558 -83.71 2.98 82.46
CA LYS A 558 -84.55 2.09 83.25
C LYS A 558 -84.76 2.63 84.67
N PHE A 559 -83.70 3.14 85.29
CA PHE A 559 -83.77 3.75 86.62
C PHE A 559 -84.65 5.00 86.64
N GLN A 560 -84.45 5.96 85.73
CA GLN A 560 -85.26 7.17 85.62
C GLN A 560 -86.74 6.85 85.34
N THR A 561 -86.99 5.82 84.52
CA THR A 561 -88.35 5.33 84.28
C THR A 561 -88.97 4.79 85.58
N ALA A 562 -88.24 3.95 86.32
CA ALA A 562 -88.70 3.39 87.60
C ALA A 562 -88.87 4.47 88.68
N GLU A 563 -87.94 5.43 88.77
CA GLU A 563 -88.01 6.60 89.64
C GLU A 563 -89.23 7.46 89.33
N GLY A 564 -89.49 7.73 88.05
CA GLY A 564 -90.67 8.47 87.61
C GLY A 564 -91.98 7.75 87.97
N GLN A 565 -92.04 6.44 87.72
CA GLN A 565 -93.19 5.60 88.10
C GLN A 565 -93.39 5.59 89.62
N LEU A 566 -92.33 5.43 90.40
CA LEU A 566 -92.39 5.44 91.87
C LEU A 566 -92.80 6.81 92.40
N SER A 567 -92.25 7.89 91.85
CA SER A 567 -92.59 9.27 92.25
C SER A 567 -94.05 9.58 91.95
N GLN A 568 -94.54 9.18 90.76
CA GLN A 568 -95.95 9.29 90.41
C GLN A 568 -96.82 8.47 91.37
N TRP A 569 -96.45 7.22 91.62
CA TRP A 569 -97.16 6.36 92.57
C TRP A 569 -97.19 6.97 93.97
N LEU A 570 -96.05 7.44 94.49
CA LEU A 570 -95.96 8.10 95.80
C LEU A 570 -96.84 9.36 95.84
N MET A 571 -96.83 10.18 94.79
CA MET A 571 -97.68 11.36 94.68
C MET A 571 -99.17 10.99 94.71
N GLU A 572 -99.59 10.00 93.94
CA GLU A 572 -100.95 9.47 93.92
C GLU A 572 -101.37 8.93 95.31
N LYS A 573 -100.48 8.18 95.99
CA LYS A 573 -100.76 7.65 97.34
C LYS A 573 -100.78 8.74 98.40
N GLN A 574 -99.89 9.72 98.33
CA GLN A 574 -99.89 10.87 99.25
C GLN A 574 -101.18 11.70 99.08
N LEU A 575 -101.63 11.90 97.84
CA LEU A 575 -102.91 12.55 97.55
C LEU A 575 -104.07 11.73 98.14
N LEU A 576 -104.10 10.41 97.94
CA LEU A 576 -105.14 9.54 98.51
C LEU A 576 -105.17 9.63 100.05
N MET A 577 -104.01 9.62 100.72
CA MET A 577 -103.96 9.79 102.18
C MET A 577 -104.42 11.18 102.63
N SER A 578 -104.21 12.24 101.83
CA SER A 578 -104.70 13.59 102.15
C SER A 578 -106.23 13.69 102.14
N VAL A 579 -106.93 12.83 101.39
CA VAL A 579 -108.41 12.77 101.32
C VAL A 579 -109.02 12.34 102.66
N LEU A 580 -108.27 11.61 103.51
CA LEU A 580 -108.78 11.16 104.82
C LEU A 580 -109.13 12.33 105.75
N GLY A 581 -108.48 13.50 105.59
CA GLY A 581 -108.72 14.67 106.43
C GLY A 581 -108.45 14.43 107.92
N PRO A 582 -108.70 15.41 108.80
CA PRO A 582 -108.65 15.22 110.24
C PRO A 582 -109.75 14.23 110.70
N LEU A 583 -109.49 13.51 111.80
CA LEU A 583 -110.43 12.56 112.40
C LEU A 583 -111.79 13.23 112.65
N SER A 584 -112.84 12.68 112.05
CA SER A 584 -114.21 13.15 112.24
C SER A 584 -114.73 12.75 113.63
N ILE A 585 -115.52 13.63 114.23
CA ILE A 585 -116.19 13.40 115.53
C ILE A 585 -117.56 12.72 115.31
N ASP A 586 -118.05 12.70 114.05
CA ASP A 586 -119.32 12.07 113.68
C ASP A 586 -119.13 10.54 113.50
N PRO A 587 -119.94 9.68 114.16
CA PRO A 587 -119.78 8.23 114.11
C PRO A 587 -119.89 7.61 112.72
N ASN A 588 -120.76 8.13 111.85
CA ASN A 588 -120.94 7.62 110.49
C ASN A 588 -119.77 8.03 109.59
N MET A 589 -119.29 9.28 109.72
CA MET A 589 -118.07 9.74 109.04
C MET A 589 -116.82 9.03 109.56
N LEU A 590 -116.74 8.74 110.85
CA LEU A 590 -115.62 7.99 111.45
C LEU A 590 -115.60 6.54 110.95
N ASP A 591 -116.76 5.88 110.82
CA ASP A 591 -116.84 4.53 110.27
C ASP A 591 -116.50 4.52 108.77
N ASN A 592 -116.86 5.59 108.04
CA ASN A 592 -116.46 5.79 106.65
C ASN A 592 -114.95 6.07 106.50
N GLN A 593 -114.37 6.92 107.34
CA GLN A 593 -112.93 7.16 107.43
C GLN A 593 -112.19 5.86 107.80
N LYS A 594 -112.72 5.07 108.72
CA LYS A 594 -112.19 3.75 109.09
C LYS A 594 -112.21 2.78 107.91
N GLN A 595 -113.30 2.71 107.15
CA GLN A 595 -113.38 1.93 105.91
C GLN A 595 -112.37 2.43 104.86
N GLN A 596 -112.23 3.74 104.69
CA GLN A 596 -111.25 4.35 103.78
C GLN A 596 -109.80 4.07 104.20
N VAL A 597 -109.48 4.09 105.50
CA VAL A 597 -108.17 3.70 106.04
C VAL A 597 -107.92 2.21 105.81
N GLN A 598 -108.92 1.35 105.99
CA GLN A 598 -108.81 -0.09 105.72
C GLN A 598 -108.55 -0.37 104.24
N VAL A 599 -109.20 0.38 103.35
CA VAL A 599 -108.98 0.34 101.90
C VAL A 599 -107.59 0.89 101.54
N CYS A 600 -107.14 2.00 102.13
CA CYS A 600 -105.78 2.51 101.92
C CYS A 600 -104.71 1.51 102.41
N SER A 601 -104.94 0.87 103.56
CA SER A 601 -104.07 -0.16 104.11
C SER A 601 -103.99 -1.40 103.22
N SER A 602 -105.08 -1.81 102.59
CA SER A 602 -105.07 -2.98 101.69
C SER A 602 -104.33 -2.71 100.38
N PHE A 603 -104.32 -1.46 99.90
CA PHE A 603 -103.54 -1.05 98.72
C PHE A 603 -102.03 -0.89 98.99
N LEU A 604 -101.61 -0.65 100.23
CA LEU A 604 -100.19 -0.51 100.62
C LEU A 604 -99.54 -1.85 101.00
N ALA A 605 -100.33 -2.82 101.47
CA ALA A 605 -99.84 -4.11 101.95
C ALA A 605 -98.95 -4.91 100.96
N PRO A 606 -99.19 -4.89 99.63
CA PRO A 606 -98.36 -5.66 98.68
C PRO A 606 -96.95 -5.10 98.44
N HIS A 607 -96.65 -3.88 98.88
CA HIS A 607 -95.39 -3.16 98.55
C HIS A 607 -94.50 -2.89 99.79
N LEU A 608 -94.81 -3.48 100.94
CA LEU A 608 -94.13 -3.24 102.22
C LEU A 608 -93.05 -4.27 102.58
N PHE A 609 -92.58 -5.07 101.62
CA PHE A 609 -91.44 -5.98 101.80
C PHE A 609 -90.54 -6.01 100.57
#